data_AF-A0A920JI47-F1
#
_entry.id   AF-A0A920JI47-F1
#
_cell.length_a   1.000
_cell.length_b   1.000
_cell.length_c   1.000
_cell.angle_alpha   90.00
_cell.angle_beta   90.00
_cell.angle_gamma   90.00
#
_symmetry.space_group_name_H-M   'P 1'
#
loop_
_entity.id
_entity.type
_entity.pdbx_description
1 polymer ?
#
loop_
_entity_poly.entity_id
_entity_poly.type
_entity_poly.pdbx_seq_one_letter_code
_entity_poly.pdbx_strand_id
1 'polypeptide(L)'
;MDFIERKKGGETKIIDYLHPSLEPIHAEPTYGVIVYQEQVMQIAQKLSNYTQGSADILRKAMGKKIPEEMAKQKDVFIQGAIENNIPEASARRIFELIEKFAGYGFNKSHSVSYAMIAYQTAYLKAHYPTEFFAASLTYDMENTDKLIRIKEDCESFKI
;
A
#
# COMPACT_ATOMS: atom_id res chain seq x y z
N MET A 1 5.88 -0.95 -12.99
CA MET A 1 7.04 -1.82 -13.28
C MET A 1 7.94 -1.99 -12.07
N ASP A 2 8.23 -0.92 -11.32
CA ASP A 2 9.21 -0.94 -10.21
C ASP A 2 8.93 -1.99 -9.10
N PHE A 3 7.70 -2.12 -8.60
CA PHE A 3 7.37 -3.08 -7.51
C PHE A 3 7.66 -4.55 -7.87
N ILE A 4 7.25 -5.00 -9.07
CA ILE A 4 7.45 -6.39 -9.50
C ILE A 4 8.93 -6.69 -9.70
N GLU A 5 9.67 -5.75 -10.29
CA GLU A 5 11.10 -5.89 -10.50
C GLU A 5 11.89 -5.93 -9.19
N ARG A 6 11.56 -5.06 -8.21
CA ARG A 6 12.18 -5.09 -6.89
C ARG A 6 11.84 -6.37 -6.12
N LYS A 7 10.58 -6.82 -6.18
CA LYS A 7 10.15 -8.09 -5.58
C LYS A 7 10.87 -9.30 -6.19
N LYS A 8 11.00 -9.35 -7.52
CA LYS A 8 11.65 -10.46 -8.24
C LYS A 8 13.18 -10.42 -8.14
N GLY A 9 13.77 -9.23 -8.06
CA GLY A 9 15.21 -9.03 -7.93
C GLY A 9 15.77 -9.44 -6.57
N GLY A 10 14.93 -9.63 -5.54
CA GLY A 10 15.41 -9.92 -4.18
C GLY A 10 16.39 -8.86 -3.66
N GLU A 11 17.37 -9.26 -2.86
CA GLU A 11 18.43 -8.39 -2.29
C GLU A 11 19.40 -7.80 -3.35
N THR A 12 19.31 -8.20 -4.62
CA THR A 12 20.31 -7.82 -5.65
C THR A 12 20.11 -6.42 -6.25
N LYS A 13 18.93 -5.80 -6.09
CA LYS A 13 18.73 -4.37 -6.37
C LYS A 13 18.75 -3.63 -5.04
N ILE A 14 19.76 -2.78 -4.82
CA ILE A 14 19.78 -1.83 -3.70
C ILE A 14 18.47 -1.05 -3.75
N ILE A 15 17.61 -1.29 -2.77
CA ILE A 15 16.34 -0.58 -2.64
C ILE A 15 16.68 0.82 -2.11
N ASP A 16 16.41 1.85 -2.91
CA ASP A 16 16.50 3.24 -2.44
C ASP A 16 15.36 3.48 -1.43
N TYR A 17 15.68 3.29 -0.15
CA TYR A 17 14.79 3.59 0.98
C TYR A 17 14.70 5.10 1.26
N LEU A 18 15.31 5.94 0.43
CA LEU A 18 15.39 7.40 0.52
C LEU A 18 16.22 7.93 1.70
N HIS A 19 16.19 7.23 2.84
CA HIS A 19 17.00 7.53 4.02
C HIS A 19 17.17 6.25 4.87
N PRO A 20 18.31 6.04 5.55
CA PRO A 20 18.50 4.85 6.40
C PRO A 20 17.44 4.68 7.49
N SER A 21 16.96 5.78 8.09
CA SER A 21 15.91 5.73 9.11
C SER A 21 14.53 5.33 8.60
N LEU A 22 14.35 5.29 7.28
CA LEU A 22 13.11 4.91 6.60
C LEU A 22 13.08 3.42 6.26
N GLU A 23 14.21 2.72 6.35
CA GLU A 23 14.28 1.29 6.11
C GLU A 23 13.23 0.50 6.92
N PRO A 24 13.01 0.70 8.23
CA PRO A 24 11.96 -0.03 8.95
C PRO A 24 10.53 0.24 8.47
N ILE A 25 10.27 1.38 7.82
CA ILE A 25 8.95 1.79 7.31
C ILE A 25 8.71 1.22 5.89
N HIS A 26 9.78 0.93 5.16
CA HIS A 26 9.76 0.58 3.74
C HIS A 26 10.35 -0.80 3.38
N ALA A 27 11.15 -1.39 4.27
CA ALA A 27 11.85 -2.66 4.07
C ALA A 27 10.87 -3.81 3.95
N GLU A 28 9.75 -3.76 4.67
CA GLU A 28 8.68 -4.74 4.54
C GLU A 28 7.31 -4.05 4.72
N PRO A 29 6.30 -4.27 3.85
CA PRO A 29 6.20 -5.22 2.75
C PRO A 29 6.20 -4.58 1.33
N THR A 30 6.70 -3.34 1.16
CA THR A 30 6.53 -2.59 -0.10
C THR A 30 7.79 -2.39 -0.95
N TYR A 31 8.93 -2.97 -0.56
CA TYR A 31 10.19 -2.90 -1.32
C TYR A 31 10.62 -1.46 -1.66
N GLY A 32 10.53 -0.54 -0.70
CA GLY A 32 10.91 0.87 -0.92
C GLY A 32 9.90 1.69 -1.74
N VAL A 33 8.78 1.11 -2.16
CA VAL A 33 7.73 1.84 -2.87
C VAL A 33 6.74 2.42 -1.86
N ILE A 34 6.39 3.70 -1.99
CA ILE A 34 5.32 4.33 -1.21
C ILE A 34 3.98 3.88 -1.80
N VAL A 35 3.25 3.04 -1.07
CA VAL A 35 1.95 2.49 -1.52
C VAL A 35 0.82 2.96 -0.61
N TYR A 36 1.07 3.05 0.69
CA TYR A 36 0.03 3.30 1.68
C TYR A 36 0.06 4.71 2.24
N GLN A 37 -1.12 5.25 2.56
CA GLN A 37 -1.29 6.52 3.26
C GLN A 37 -0.59 6.51 4.62
N GLU A 38 -0.66 5.39 5.33
CA GLU A 38 -0.05 5.18 6.63
C GLU A 38 1.48 5.22 6.56
N GLN A 39 2.10 4.79 5.44
CA GLN A 39 3.55 4.92 5.26
C GLN A 39 3.95 6.39 5.20
N VAL A 40 3.18 7.22 4.49
CA VAL A 40 3.46 8.65 4.41
C VAL A 40 3.40 9.31 5.77
N MET A 41 2.38 8.95 6.56
CA MET A 41 2.27 9.45 7.93
C MET A 41 3.51 9.05 8.76
N GLN A 42 3.94 7.79 8.69
CA GLN A 42 5.12 7.31 9.39
C GLN A 42 6.41 8.00 8.94
N ILE A 43 6.57 8.27 7.64
CA ILE A 43 7.71 9.02 7.09
C ILE A 43 7.75 10.43 7.69
N ALA A 44 6.62 11.15 7.68
CA ALA A 44 6.54 12.50 8.23
C ALA A 44 6.81 12.55 9.73
N GLN A 45 6.33 11.55 10.49
CA GLN A 45 6.62 11.43 11.92
C GLN A 45 8.11 11.17 12.17
N LYS A 46 8.70 10.25 11.40
CA LYS A 46 10.08 9.81 11.62
C LYS A 46 11.12 10.81 11.14
N LEU A 47 10.87 11.47 10.01
CA LEU A 47 11.82 12.40 9.42
C LEU A 47 11.58 13.84 9.88
N SER A 48 10.33 14.25 10.09
CA SER A 48 10.01 15.67 10.26
C SER A 48 9.31 16.00 11.58
N ASN A 49 9.39 15.12 12.58
CA ASN A 49 8.80 15.30 13.92
C ASN A 49 7.30 15.58 13.93
N TYR A 50 6.57 15.12 12.91
CA TYR A 50 5.12 15.24 12.90
C TYR A 50 4.53 14.50 14.10
N THR A 51 3.54 15.11 14.75
CA THR A 51 2.61 14.37 15.61
C THR A 51 1.65 13.55 14.73
N GLN A 52 1.01 12.54 15.32
CA GLN A 52 -0.01 11.75 14.62
C GLN A 52 -1.14 12.62 14.03
N GLY A 53 -1.53 13.68 14.75
CA GLY A 53 -2.53 14.64 14.27
C GLY A 53 -2.04 15.43 13.05
N SER A 54 -0.83 15.99 13.11
CA SER A 54 -0.26 16.72 11.97
C SER A 54 -0.01 15.81 10.75
N ALA A 55 0.33 14.53 10.97
CA ALA A 55 0.53 13.57 9.90
C ALA A 55 -0.79 13.24 9.17
N ASP A 56 -1.91 13.20 9.90
CA ASP A 56 -3.23 13.05 9.27
C ASP A 56 -3.65 14.30 8.47
N ILE A 57 -3.23 15.50 8.89
CA ILE A 57 -3.43 16.73 8.10
C ILE A 57 -2.71 16.62 6.75
N LEU A 58 -1.43 16.21 6.76
CA LEU A 58 -0.67 15.94 5.54
C LEU A 58 -1.38 14.89 4.66
N ARG A 59 -1.80 13.75 5.23
CA ARG A 59 -2.54 12.71 4.52
C ARG A 59 -3.83 13.25 3.86
N LYS A 60 -4.58 14.10 4.56
CA LYS A 60 -5.81 14.73 4.05
C LYS A 60 -5.52 15.72 2.91
N ALA A 61 -4.48 16.55 3.06
CA ALA A 61 -4.04 17.49 2.02
C ALA A 61 -3.67 16.74 0.73
N MET A 62 -2.93 15.64 0.89
CA MET A 62 -2.57 14.72 -0.19
C MET A 62 -3.79 14.09 -0.88
N GLY A 63 -4.72 13.54 -0.10
CA GLY A 63 -5.92 12.90 -0.64
C GLY A 63 -6.85 13.87 -1.39
N LYS A 64 -6.93 15.12 -0.94
CA LYS A 64 -7.73 16.17 -1.59
C LYS A 64 -7.01 16.90 -2.73
N LYS A 65 -5.69 16.68 -2.90
CA LYS A 65 -4.85 17.33 -3.91
C LYS A 65 -4.93 18.86 -3.88
N ILE A 66 -4.93 19.46 -2.69
CA ILE A 66 -5.02 20.91 -2.53
C ILE A 66 -3.60 21.50 -2.63
N PRO A 67 -3.24 22.22 -3.72
CA PRO A 67 -1.85 22.63 -3.95
C PRO A 67 -1.31 23.60 -2.88
N GLU A 68 -2.14 24.53 -2.42
CA GLU A 68 -1.76 25.51 -1.39
C GLU A 68 -1.45 24.85 -0.05
N GLU A 69 -2.22 23.83 0.34
CA GLU A 69 -1.98 23.10 1.58
C GLU A 69 -0.76 22.19 1.45
N MET A 70 -0.54 21.57 0.29
CA MET A 70 0.68 20.79 0.02
C MET A 70 1.94 21.67 0.09
N ALA A 71 1.90 22.90 -0.43
CA ALA A 71 3.00 23.84 -0.34
C ALA A 71 3.33 24.19 1.13
N LYS A 72 2.31 24.47 1.96
CA LYS A 72 2.51 24.71 3.40
C LYS A 72 3.11 23.49 4.10
N GLN A 73 2.62 22.29 3.78
CA GLN A 73 3.16 21.06 4.35
C GLN A 73 4.59 20.77 3.90
N LYS A 74 4.99 21.19 2.69
CA LYS A 74 6.36 21.06 2.19
C LYS A 74 7.34 21.79 3.10
N ASP A 75 7.04 23.03 3.44
CA ASP A 75 7.92 23.85 4.28
C ASP A 75 8.02 23.29 5.70
N VAL A 76 6.89 22.85 6.28
CA VAL A 76 6.86 22.21 7.60
C VAL A 76 7.67 20.90 7.60
N PHE A 77 7.53 20.08 6.56
CA PHE A 77 8.27 18.83 6.42
C PHE A 77 9.78 19.06 6.33
N ILE A 78 10.21 20.01 5.49
CA ILE A 78 11.63 20.33 5.30
C ILE A 78 12.23 20.88 6.60
N GLN A 79 11.54 21.82 7.25
CA GLN A 79 12.02 22.40 8.50
C GLN A 79 12.15 21.34 9.60
N GLY A 80 11.14 20.49 9.78
CA GLY A 80 11.22 19.39 10.75
C GLY A 80 12.30 18.37 10.42
N ALA A 81 12.59 18.15 9.14
CA ALA A 81 13.67 17.27 8.70
C ALA A 81 15.06 17.85 9.03
N ILE A 82 15.24 19.15 8.82
CA ILE A 82 16.47 19.86 9.19
C ILE A 82 16.70 19.78 10.71
N GLU A 83 15.65 19.96 11.51
CA GLU A 83 15.70 19.80 12.97
C GLU A 83 16.10 18.38 13.41
N ASN A 84 15.78 17.39 12.58
CA ASN A 84 16.20 15.99 12.74
C ASN A 84 17.56 15.66 12.10
N ASN A 85 18.35 16.67 11.76
CA ASN A 85 19.67 16.53 11.13
C ASN A 85 19.64 15.83 9.76
N ILE A 86 18.53 15.92 9.03
CA ILE A 86 18.41 15.43 7.66
C ILE A 86 18.76 16.59 6.70
N PRO A 87 19.65 16.38 5.72
CA PRO A 87 19.97 17.40 4.74
C PRO A 87 18.73 17.90 3.99
N GLU A 88 18.62 19.21 3.83
CA GLU A 88 17.49 19.85 3.15
C GLU A 88 17.22 19.26 1.76
N ALA A 89 18.29 19.01 0.98
CA ALA A 89 18.19 18.40 -0.34
C ALA A 89 17.54 17.01 -0.29
N SER A 90 17.86 16.20 0.71
CA SER A 90 17.25 14.89 0.92
C SER A 90 15.79 15.02 1.32
N ALA A 91 15.48 15.95 2.24
CA ALA A 91 14.10 16.21 2.68
C ALA A 91 13.20 16.67 1.52
N ARG A 92 13.69 17.59 0.67
CA ARG A 92 13.00 18.05 -0.54
C ARG A 92 12.72 16.89 -1.50
N ARG A 93 13.73 16.07 -1.79
CA ARG A 93 13.59 14.89 -2.66
C ARG A 93 12.56 13.90 -2.13
N ILE A 94 12.57 13.64 -0.81
CA ILE A 94 11.59 12.74 -0.17
C ILE A 94 10.17 13.31 -0.27
N PHE A 95 10.00 14.60 0.00
CA PHE A 95 8.68 15.24 -0.07
C PHE A 95 8.11 15.23 -1.49
N GLU A 96 8.94 15.48 -2.51
CA GLU A 96 8.51 15.40 -3.92
C GLU A 96 8.04 14.00 -4.32
N LEU A 97 8.68 12.96 -3.79
CA LEU A 97 8.20 11.59 -3.97
C LEU A 97 6.86 11.39 -3.26
N ILE A 98 6.71 11.83 -2.02
CA ILE A 98 5.45 11.78 -1.28
C ILE A 98 4.32 12.47 -2.07
N GLU A 99 4.57 13.67 -2.59
CA GLU A 99 3.62 14.45 -3.39
C GLU A 99 3.21 13.72 -4.68
N LYS A 100 4.17 13.12 -5.39
CA LYS A 100 3.89 12.32 -6.59
C LYS A 100 3.02 11.09 -6.28
N PHE A 101 3.21 10.46 -5.13
CA PHE A 101 2.44 9.28 -4.71
C PHE A 101 1.15 9.63 -3.96
N ALA A 102 0.96 10.88 -3.55
CA ALA A 102 -0.20 11.37 -2.81
C ALA A 102 -1.53 11.00 -3.44
N GLY A 103 -1.62 11.12 -4.77
CA GLY A 103 -2.82 10.81 -5.52
C GLY A 103 -3.12 9.31 -5.69
N TYR A 104 -2.18 8.44 -5.33
CA TYR A 104 -2.25 6.99 -5.52
C TYR A 104 -2.12 6.20 -4.21
N GLY A 105 -1.96 6.89 -3.07
CA GLY A 105 -1.82 6.27 -1.77
C GLY A 105 -3.10 5.55 -1.34
N PHE A 106 -3.00 4.24 -1.09
CA PHE A 106 -4.11 3.43 -0.62
C PHE A 106 -4.20 3.42 0.90
N ASN A 107 -5.41 3.26 1.42
CA ASN A 107 -5.60 3.04 2.85
C ASN A 107 -5.21 1.59 3.19
N LYS A 108 -4.21 1.41 4.07
CA LYS A 108 -3.68 0.09 4.41
C LYS A 108 -4.68 -0.73 5.21
N SER A 109 -5.39 -0.14 6.16
CA SER A 109 -6.34 -0.89 7.00
C SER A 109 -7.48 -1.50 6.17
N HIS A 110 -8.03 -0.73 5.23
CA HIS A 110 -9.00 -1.21 4.26
C HIS A 110 -8.42 -2.28 3.32
N SER A 111 -7.17 -2.09 2.87
CA SER A 111 -6.53 -3.07 1.99
C SER A 111 -6.29 -4.41 2.70
N VAL A 112 -5.85 -4.38 3.95
CA VAL A 112 -5.54 -5.59 4.75
C VAL A 112 -6.82 -6.36 5.10
N SER A 113 -7.91 -5.68 5.45
CA SER A 113 -9.16 -6.35 5.80
C SER A 113 -9.73 -7.17 4.62
N TYR A 114 -9.75 -6.59 3.42
CA TYR A 114 -10.17 -7.31 2.22
C TYR A 114 -9.17 -8.37 1.76
N ALA A 115 -7.86 -8.11 1.90
CA ALA A 115 -6.82 -9.10 1.58
C ALA A 115 -6.95 -10.35 2.45
N MET A 116 -7.34 -10.21 3.73
CA MET A 116 -7.59 -11.34 4.61
C MET A 116 -8.72 -12.23 4.10
N ILE A 117 -9.83 -11.64 3.66
CA ILE A 117 -10.96 -12.38 3.09
C ILE A 117 -10.54 -13.09 1.80
N ALA A 118 -9.83 -12.39 0.91
CA ALA A 118 -9.31 -12.97 -0.33
C ALA A 118 -8.34 -14.13 -0.07
N TYR A 119 -7.49 -14.02 0.96
CA TYR A 119 -6.60 -15.10 1.37
C TYR A 119 -7.38 -16.30 1.92
N GLN A 120 -8.38 -16.07 2.77
CA GLN A 120 -9.24 -17.12 3.31
C GLN A 120 -10.00 -17.86 2.21
N THR A 121 -10.58 -17.15 1.24
CA THR A 121 -11.29 -17.80 0.11
C THR A 121 -10.33 -18.56 -0.80
N ALA A 122 -9.13 -18.02 -1.07
CA ALA A 122 -8.10 -18.72 -1.81
C ALA A 122 -7.62 -19.98 -1.08
N TYR A 123 -7.45 -19.91 0.24
CA TYR A 123 -7.08 -21.06 1.07
C TYR A 123 -8.14 -22.17 0.99
N LEU A 124 -9.43 -21.81 1.12
CA LEU A 124 -10.53 -22.77 0.98
C LEU A 124 -10.56 -23.37 -0.43
N LYS A 125 -10.41 -22.54 -1.49
CA LYS A 125 -10.36 -23.04 -2.87
C LYS A 125 -9.16 -23.96 -3.12
N ALA A 126 -8.03 -23.75 -2.44
CA ALA A 126 -6.83 -24.57 -2.62
C ALA A 126 -6.86 -25.90 -1.83
N HIS A 127 -7.45 -25.90 -0.63
CA HIS A 127 -7.39 -27.05 0.29
C HIS A 127 -8.70 -27.82 0.44
N TYR A 128 -9.84 -27.18 0.17
CA TYR A 128 -11.20 -27.75 0.24
C TYR A 128 -12.00 -27.37 -1.01
N PRO A 129 -11.50 -27.70 -2.22
CA PRO A 129 -12.06 -27.17 -3.46
C PRO A 129 -13.49 -27.65 -3.71
N THR A 130 -13.82 -28.90 -3.37
CA THR A 130 -15.17 -29.46 -3.55
C THR A 130 -16.20 -28.71 -2.72
N GLU A 131 -15.92 -28.50 -1.43
CA GLU A 131 -16.77 -27.74 -0.51
C GLU A 131 -16.87 -26.28 -0.92
N PHE A 132 -15.75 -25.67 -1.35
CA PHE A 132 -15.71 -24.30 -1.82
C PHE A 132 -16.61 -24.09 -3.04
N PHE A 133 -16.53 -24.97 -4.04
CA PHE A 133 -17.36 -24.87 -5.24
C PHE A 133 -18.82 -25.24 -4.96
N ALA A 134 -19.10 -26.24 -4.13
CA ALA A 134 -20.47 -26.55 -3.70
C ALA A 134 -21.13 -25.36 -2.99
N ALA A 135 -20.40 -24.68 -2.10
CA ALA A 135 -20.87 -23.47 -1.44
C ALA A 135 -21.07 -22.31 -2.44
N SER A 136 -20.17 -22.15 -3.42
CA SER A 136 -20.27 -21.13 -4.47
C SER A 136 -21.49 -21.35 -5.38
N LEU A 137 -21.73 -22.58 -5.81
CA LEU A 137 -22.92 -22.96 -6.60
C LEU A 137 -24.21 -22.72 -5.81
N THR A 138 -24.20 -23.02 -4.51
CA THR A 138 -25.34 -22.77 -3.62
C THR A 138 -25.62 -21.27 -3.48
N TYR A 139 -24.58 -20.45 -3.32
CA TYR A 139 -24.70 -19.00 -3.18
C TYR A 139 -25.25 -18.34 -4.45
N ASP A 140 -24.81 -18.78 -5.63
CA ASP A 140 -25.22 -18.22 -6.93
C ASP A 140 -26.32 -19.04 -7.64
N MET A 141 -27.11 -19.84 -6.91
CA MET A 141 -28.08 -20.79 -7.49
C MET A 141 -29.16 -20.18 -8.40
N GLU A 142 -29.46 -18.90 -8.22
CA GLU A 142 -30.46 -18.19 -9.04
C GLU A 142 -29.84 -17.54 -10.30
N ASN A 143 -28.50 -17.56 -10.44
CA ASN A 143 -27.78 -16.91 -11.53
C ASN A 143 -27.15 -17.93 -12.48
N THR A 144 -27.90 -18.31 -13.52
CA THR A 144 -27.47 -19.30 -14.52
C THR A 144 -26.12 -18.98 -15.16
N ASP A 145 -25.84 -17.72 -15.50
CA ASP A 145 -24.58 -17.33 -16.15
C ASP A 145 -23.38 -17.56 -15.22
N LYS A 146 -23.53 -17.30 -13.92
CA LYS A 146 -22.50 -17.59 -12.93
C LYS A 146 -22.35 -19.09 -12.68
N LEU A 147 -23.45 -19.84 -12.63
CA LEU A 147 -23.41 -21.29 -12.46
C LEU A 147 -22.61 -21.97 -13.58
N ILE A 148 -22.78 -21.53 -14.82
CA ILE A 148 -22.00 -22.03 -15.96
C ILE A 148 -20.49 -21.78 -15.73
N ARG A 149 -20.11 -20.57 -15.33
CA ARG A 149 -18.70 -20.24 -15.05
C ARG A 149 -18.13 -21.04 -13.88
N ILE A 150 -18.90 -21.24 -12.81
CA ILE A 150 -18.47 -22.03 -11.67
C ILE A 150 -18.29 -23.50 -12.06
N LYS A 151 -19.16 -24.05 -12.93
CA LYS A 151 -19.02 -25.41 -13.47
C LYS A 151 -17.73 -25.56 -14.30
N GLU A 152 -17.42 -24.61 -15.17
CA GLU A 152 -16.16 -24.60 -15.94
C GLU A 152 -14.94 -24.57 -15.02
N ASP A 153 -15.00 -23.77 -13.95
CA ASP A 153 -13.98 -23.73 -12.91
C ASP A 153 -13.82 -25.10 -12.21
N CYS A 154 -14.92 -25.78 -11.84
CA CYS A 154 -14.87 -27.14 -11.25
C CYS A 154 -14.14 -28.13 -12.17
N GLU A 155 -14.47 -28.14 -13.46
CA GLU A 155 -13.85 -29.02 -14.45
C GLU A 155 -12.32 -28.80 -14.53
N SER A 156 -11.87 -27.54 -14.45
CA SER A 156 -10.43 -27.22 -14.41
C SER A 156 -9.72 -27.73 -13.15
N PHE A 157 -10.45 -27.85 -12.04
CA PHE A 157 -9.99 -28.44 -10.78
C PHE A 157 -10.19 -29.97 -10.73
N LYS A 158 -10.72 -30.59 -11.79
CA LYS A 158 -11.03 -32.03 -11.90
C LYS A 158 -12.05 -32.51 -10.86
N ILE A 159 -13.05 -31.67 -10.58
CA ILE A 159 -14.18 -31.94 -9.69
C ILE A 159 -15.44 -32.15 -10.52
#